data_AF-A0A814MUV8-F1
#
_entry.id   AF-A0A814MUV8-F1
#
_cell.length_a   1.000
_cell.length_b   1.000
_cell.length_c   1.000
_cell.angle_alpha   90.00
_cell.angle_beta   90.00
_cell.angle_gamma   90.00
#
_symmetry.space_group_name_H-M   'P 1'
#
loop_
_entity.id
_entity.type
_entity.pdbx_description
1 polymer ?
#
loop_
_entity_poly.entity_id
_entity_poly.type
_entity_poly.pdbx_seq_one_letter_code
_entity_poly.pdbx_strand_id
1 'polypeptide(L)'
;MNERNEIIEMAYQKLKDLLSTVAETTNLAGRGTDIKTDQTEKNGDLYVILTFMPSNKRVEEQAFGRTAQQGKRGTSQRILNVTNLIHYEEFDMQKITELRDRIEAKMLSDFEKYELKVIREGSDLVLEIKNKVKNVFTNVTPSVYESNVLLSIEEQWAMFLRKIDDQKSCIDTEKVHIEYAEFREKIIKDYNDNCVIKNPYYHIVIVNDFIINDSNLNSKYKQAMEHFKCAIKLDPKHSAATFAGKGWLLLQGKERFARGQKQDLGYKEAAIKKFHRALEVLSEEMAAPTIMQTLLQLRYDYSI
;
A
#
# COMPACT_ATOMS: atom_id res chain seq x y z
N MET A 1 -12.02 -17.83 -1.96
CA MET A 1 -13.20 -17.42 -2.75
C MET A 1 -14.20 -16.94 -1.72
N ASN A 2 -14.42 -15.62 -1.63
CA ASN A 2 -14.97 -14.97 -0.43
C ASN A 2 -16.47 -15.22 -0.26
N GLU A 3 -16.92 -15.52 0.95
CA GLU A 3 -18.32 -15.70 1.39
C GLU A 3 -19.28 -14.58 0.91
N ARG A 4 -18.77 -13.36 0.64
CA ARG A 4 -19.57 -12.27 0.03
C ARG A 4 -20.03 -12.56 -1.40
N ASN A 5 -19.23 -13.25 -2.19
CA ASN A 5 -19.62 -13.62 -3.55
C ASN A 5 -20.68 -14.72 -3.54
N GLU A 6 -20.67 -15.59 -2.52
CA GLU A 6 -21.68 -16.64 -2.33
C GLU A 6 -23.04 -16.04 -1.94
N ILE A 7 -23.09 -14.99 -1.11
CA ILE A 7 -24.34 -14.30 -0.79
C ILE A 7 -24.96 -13.65 -2.02
N ILE A 8 -24.13 -13.05 -2.89
CA ILE A 8 -24.59 -12.44 -4.15
C ILE A 8 -25.07 -13.51 -5.13
N GLU A 9 -24.34 -14.62 -5.29
CA GLU A 9 -24.77 -15.74 -6.14
C GLU A 9 -26.04 -16.44 -5.60
N MET A 10 -26.17 -16.58 -4.27
CA MET A 10 -27.37 -17.14 -3.64
C MET A 10 -28.57 -16.20 -3.78
N ALA A 11 -28.38 -14.88 -3.66
CA ALA A 11 -29.41 -13.91 -3.96
C ALA A 11 -29.80 -13.99 -5.44
N TYR A 12 -28.83 -14.10 -6.34
CA TYR A 12 -29.03 -14.21 -7.79
C TYR A 12 -29.82 -15.49 -8.18
N GLN A 13 -29.49 -16.64 -7.59
CA GLN A 13 -30.22 -17.89 -7.82
C GLN A 13 -31.64 -17.87 -7.24
N LYS A 14 -31.86 -17.21 -6.10
CA LYS A 14 -33.21 -17.02 -5.53
C LYS A 14 -34.05 -16.01 -6.31
N LEU A 15 -33.43 -15.04 -6.97
CA LEU A 15 -34.09 -13.96 -7.72
C LEU A 15 -34.42 -14.36 -9.17
N LYS A 16 -33.80 -15.42 -9.69
CA LYS A 16 -33.97 -15.91 -11.06
C LYS A 16 -35.41 -16.27 -11.44
N ASP A 17 -36.26 -16.55 -10.45
CA ASP A 17 -37.66 -16.95 -10.65
C ASP A 17 -38.66 -15.79 -10.55
N LEU A 18 -38.23 -14.55 -10.27
CA LEU A 18 -39.11 -13.38 -10.26
C LEU A 18 -38.84 -12.43 -11.43
N LEU A 19 -39.86 -12.25 -12.26
CA LEU A 19 -39.94 -11.36 -13.43
C LEU A 19 -39.69 -9.86 -13.15
N SER A 20 -39.36 -9.48 -11.91
CA SER A 20 -39.13 -8.09 -11.50
C SER A 20 -38.16 -8.05 -10.31
N THR A 21 -36.87 -8.18 -10.61
CA THR A 21 -35.75 -8.10 -9.66
C THR A 21 -35.11 -6.71 -9.71
N VAL A 22 -34.90 -6.08 -8.55
CA VAL A 22 -34.13 -4.83 -8.40
C VAL A 22 -32.87 -5.15 -7.61
N ALA A 23 -31.72 -4.69 -8.10
CA ALA A 23 -30.43 -4.84 -7.43
C ALA A 23 -29.74 -3.48 -7.31
N GLU A 24 -29.32 -3.15 -6.09
CA GLU A 24 -28.51 -1.96 -5.81
C GLU A 24 -27.04 -2.36 -5.69
N THR A 25 -26.19 -1.71 -6.46
CA THR A 25 -24.74 -2.01 -6.48
C THR A 25 -23.93 -0.74 -6.38
N THR A 26 -22.85 -0.78 -5.60
CA THR A 26 -21.79 0.24 -5.69
C THR A 26 -20.91 -0.01 -6.92
N ASN A 27 -20.10 0.97 -7.32
CA ASN A 27 -19.23 0.88 -8.51
C ASN A 27 -18.30 -0.36 -8.54
N LEU A 28 -18.06 -0.99 -7.40
CA LEU A 28 -17.18 -2.16 -7.26
C LEU A 28 -17.95 -3.49 -7.19
N ALA A 29 -19.22 -3.47 -6.78
CA ALA A 29 -20.01 -4.69 -6.62
C ALA A 29 -20.40 -5.29 -7.99
N GLY A 30 -20.37 -6.62 -8.12
CA GLY A 30 -20.73 -7.30 -9.36
C GLY A 30 -19.74 -7.10 -10.52
N ARG A 31 -18.53 -6.61 -10.26
CA ARG A 31 -17.50 -6.45 -11.29
C ARG A 31 -17.01 -7.81 -11.79
N GLY A 32 -17.14 -8.05 -13.09
CA GLY A 32 -16.73 -9.31 -13.73
C GLY A 32 -17.84 -10.36 -13.81
N THR A 33 -19.03 -10.07 -13.25
CA THR A 33 -20.21 -10.93 -13.38
C THR A 33 -21.05 -10.48 -14.57
N ASP A 34 -21.39 -11.44 -15.44
CA ASP A 34 -22.34 -11.27 -16.53
C ASP A 34 -23.78 -11.42 -16.02
N ILE A 35 -24.64 -10.47 -16.34
CA ILE A 35 -26.05 -10.48 -15.94
C ILE A 35 -26.85 -11.12 -17.06
N LYS A 36 -27.31 -12.36 -16.84
CA LYS A 36 -28.05 -13.12 -17.86
C LYS A 36 -29.49 -12.61 -17.98
N THR A 37 -29.85 -12.12 -19.17
CA THR A 37 -31.18 -11.56 -19.46
C THR A 37 -32.08 -12.45 -20.34
N ASP A 38 -31.66 -13.68 -20.66
CA ASP A 38 -32.32 -14.52 -21.69
C ASP A 38 -33.83 -14.74 -21.48
N GLN A 39 -34.28 -14.78 -20.22
CA GLN A 39 -35.69 -14.97 -19.87
C GLN A 39 -36.46 -13.65 -19.72
N THR A 40 -35.77 -12.54 -19.45
CA THR A 40 -36.37 -11.21 -19.24
C THR A 40 -36.54 -10.40 -20.51
N GLU A 41 -35.77 -10.67 -21.58
CA GLU A 41 -35.90 -9.98 -22.90
C GLU A 41 -37.34 -9.93 -23.45
N LYS A 42 -38.18 -10.93 -23.11
CA LYS A 42 -39.59 -10.99 -23.53
C LYS A 42 -40.52 -10.04 -22.75
N ASN A 43 -40.11 -9.63 -21.55
CA ASN A 43 -40.94 -8.91 -20.57
C ASN A 43 -40.40 -7.52 -20.21
N GLY A 44 -39.23 -7.15 -20.72
CA GLY A 44 -38.52 -5.91 -20.40
C GLY A 44 -37.02 -6.19 -20.38
N ASP A 45 -36.26 -5.41 -21.13
CA ASP A 45 -34.81 -5.50 -21.17
C ASP A 45 -34.17 -5.12 -19.81
N LEU A 46 -32.90 -5.46 -19.62
CA LEU A 46 -32.18 -5.01 -18.42
C LEU A 46 -32.06 -3.49 -18.44
N TYR A 47 -32.61 -2.85 -17.41
CA TYR A 47 -32.58 -1.41 -17.24
C TYR A 47 -31.55 -1.00 -16.18
N VAL A 48 -30.58 -0.17 -16.56
CA VAL A 48 -29.55 0.33 -15.65
C VAL A 48 -29.83 1.78 -15.27
N ILE A 49 -29.98 2.04 -13.97
CA ILE A 49 -30.08 3.40 -13.42
C ILE A 49 -28.77 3.76 -12.75
N LEU A 50 -28.19 4.87 -13.20
CA LEU A 50 -27.03 5.46 -12.57
C LEU A 50 -27.44 6.67 -11.72
N THR A 51 -27.18 6.60 -10.41
CA THR A 51 -27.70 7.55 -9.41
C THR A 51 -26.75 8.72 -9.08
N PHE A 52 -25.59 8.78 -9.73
CA PHE A 52 -24.56 9.80 -9.50
C PHE A 52 -23.87 10.18 -10.81
N MET A 53 -23.20 11.34 -10.83
CA MET A 53 -22.38 11.77 -11.97
C MET A 53 -21.03 11.05 -11.92
N PRO A 54 -20.68 10.20 -12.91
CA PRO A 54 -19.38 9.54 -12.94
C PRO A 54 -18.24 10.55 -13.05
N SER A 55 -17.11 10.19 -12.46
CA SER A 55 -15.88 10.99 -12.55
C SER A 55 -15.33 11.11 -13.98
N ASN A 56 -15.64 10.14 -14.83
CA ASN A 56 -15.19 10.08 -16.22
C ASN A 56 -16.15 9.30 -17.12
N LYS A 57 -15.96 9.45 -18.43
CA LYS A 57 -16.74 8.75 -19.46
C LYS A 57 -16.59 7.23 -19.37
N ARG A 58 -15.39 6.73 -19.05
CA ARG A 58 -15.14 5.28 -18.95
C ARG A 58 -16.00 4.60 -17.89
N VAL A 59 -16.17 5.21 -16.71
CA VAL A 59 -17.01 4.65 -15.63
C VAL A 59 -18.48 4.65 -16.03
N GLU A 60 -18.93 5.68 -16.75
CA GLU A 60 -20.28 5.75 -17.31
C GLU A 60 -20.53 4.62 -18.32
N GLU A 61 -19.65 4.47 -19.30
CA GLU A 61 -19.72 3.42 -20.32
C GLU A 61 -19.65 2.02 -19.69
N GLN A 62 -18.91 1.83 -18.60
CA GLN A 62 -18.86 0.57 -17.87
C GLN A 62 -20.15 0.24 -17.12
N ALA A 63 -20.82 1.26 -16.58
CA ALA A 63 -22.12 1.08 -15.93
C ALA A 63 -23.19 0.76 -16.99
N PHE A 64 -23.25 1.55 -18.06
CA PHE A 64 -24.20 1.35 -19.15
C PHE A 64 -23.95 0.03 -19.90
N GLY A 65 -22.70 -0.35 -20.12
CA GLY A 65 -22.32 -1.63 -20.74
C GLY A 65 -22.62 -2.88 -19.90
N ARG A 66 -23.23 -2.73 -18.71
CA ARG A 66 -23.84 -3.87 -17.99
C ARG A 66 -25.10 -4.37 -18.66
N THR A 67 -25.76 -3.51 -19.44
CA THR A 67 -26.89 -3.91 -20.27
C THR A 67 -26.47 -4.18 -21.71
N ALA A 68 -27.38 -4.73 -22.51
CA ALA A 68 -27.21 -4.98 -23.95
C ALA A 68 -25.96 -5.81 -24.33
N GLN A 69 -25.50 -6.70 -23.44
CA GLN A 69 -24.35 -7.56 -23.74
C GLN A 69 -24.70 -8.61 -24.79
N GLN A 70 -23.74 -8.92 -25.67
CA GLN A 70 -23.88 -9.96 -26.71
C GLN A 70 -25.06 -9.73 -27.68
N GLY A 71 -25.41 -8.46 -27.94
CA GLY A 71 -26.47 -8.10 -28.89
C GLY A 71 -27.89 -8.20 -28.33
N LYS A 72 -28.03 -8.39 -27.01
CA LYS A 72 -29.32 -8.34 -26.31
C LYS A 72 -29.84 -6.92 -26.21
N ARG A 73 -31.14 -6.75 -25.93
CA ARG A 73 -31.71 -5.41 -25.70
C ARG A 73 -31.29 -4.92 -24.32
N GLY A 74 -31.26 -3.62 -24.17
CA GLY A 74 -30.82 -3.00 -22.93
C GLY A 74 -30.97 -1.50 -22.98
N THR A 75 -31.41 -0.96 -21.85
CA THR A 75 -31.64 0.47 -21.71
C THR A 75 -30.92 0.97 -20.46
N SER A 76 -30.40 2.18 -20.52
CA SER A 76 -29.71 2.80 -19.40
C SER A 76 -30.08 4.27 -19.30
N GLN A 77 -30.27 4.76 -18.08
CA GLN A 77 -30.51 6.17 -17.81
C GLN A 77 -29.74 6.62 -16.58
N ARG A 78 -29.38 7.90 -16.57
CA ARG A 78 -28.82 8.59 -15.43
C ARG A 78 -29.90 9.39 -14.73
N ILE A 79 -30.05 9.21 -13.42
CA ILE A 79 -30.96 9.98 -12.56
C ILE A 79 -30.12 10.62 -11.47
N LEU A 80 -29.98 11.94 -11.51
CA LEU A 80 -29.06 12.67 -10.63
C LEU A 80 -29.80 13.53 -9.62
N ASN A 81 -29.28 13.58 -8.41
CA ASN A 81 -29.69 14.58 -7.43
C ASN A 81 -28.99 15.92 -7.73
N VAL A 82 -29.79 16.96 -7.92
CA VAL A 82 -29.34 18.35 -8.17
C VAL A 82 -28.38 18.84 -7.09
N THR A 83 -28.57 18.45 -5.82
CA THR A 83 -27.67 18.82 -4.72
C THR A 83 -26.25 18.28 -4.91
N ASN A 84 -26.08 17.16 -5.60
CA ASN A 84 -24.76 16.60 -5.91
C ASN A 84 -24.08 17.29 -7.11
N LEU A 85 -24.78 18.20 -7.78
CA LEU A 85 -24.32 18.88 -9.00
C LEU A 85 -24.05 20.37 -8.79
N ILE A 86 -24.16 20.88 -7.56
CA ILE A 86 -23.96 22.30 -7.22
C ILE A 86 -22.60 22.86 -7.68
N HIS A 87 -21.59 22.00 -7.84
CA HIS A 87 -20.26 22.38 -8.31
C HIS A 87 -20.17 22.65 -9.82
N TYR A 88 -21.19 22.28 -10.60
CA TYR A 88 -21.18 22.43 -12.05
C TYR A 88 -21.79 23.76 -12.53
N GLU A 89 -22.32 24.60 -11.62
CA GLU A 89 -22.93 25.93 -11.87
C GLU A 89 -24.15 25.96 -12.83
N GLU A 90 -24.33 24.93 -13.66
CA GLU A 90 -25.40 24.74 -14.62
C GLU A 90 -26.05 23.36 -14.43
N PHE A 91 -27.37 23.28 -14.63
CA PHE A 91 -28.15 22.03 -14.47
C PHE A 91 -28.55 21.37 -15.81
N ASP A 92 -27.93 21.81 -16.90
CA ASP A 92 -28.08 21.16 -18.20
C ASP A 92 -27.16 19.92 -18.28
N MET A 93 -27.77 18.75 -18.43
CA MET A 93 -27.07 17.47 -18.48
C MET A 93 -26.04 17.38 -19.61
N GLN A 94 -26.28 18.02 -20.75
CA GLN A 94 -25.30 18.06 -21.83
C GLN A 94 -24.07 18.85 -21.41
N LYS A 95 -24.26 20.06 -20.87
CA LYS A 95 -23.17 20.92 -20.41
C LYS A 95 -22.38 20.34 -19.25
N ILE A 96 -23.05 19.69 -18.28
CA ILE A 96 -22.38 18.98 -17.17
C ILE A 96 -21.47 17.89 -17.72
N THR A 97 -21.96 17.14 -18.71
CA THR A 97 -21.19 16.04 -19.33
C THR A 97 -20.00 16.60 -20.12
N GLU A 98 -20.18 17.67 -20.89
CA GLU A 98 -19.09 18.36 -21.57
C GLU A 98 -18.05 18.94 -20.61
N LEU A 99 -18.50 19.56 -19.50
CA LEU A 99 -17.58 20.11 -18.50
C LEU A 99 -16.76 18.99 -17.85
N ARG A 100 -17.39 17.88 -17.47
CA ARG A 100 -16.68 16.69 -16.97
C ARG A 100 -15.63 16.22 -17.98
N ASP A 101 -16.02 16.02 -19.24
CA ASP A 101 -15.12 15.49 -20.27
C ASP A 101 -13.96 16.45 -20.56
N ARG A 102 -14.20 17.78 -20.51
CA ARG A 102 -13.14 18.80 -20.60
C ARG A 102 -12.18 18.75 -19.41
N ILE A 103 -12.71 18.62 -18.19
CA ILE A 103 -11.89 18.50 -16.97
C ILE A 103 -11.04 17.23 -17.04
N GLU A 104 -11.63 16.09 -17.41
CA GLU A 104 -10.92 14.82 -17.57
C GLU A 104 -9.81 14.94 -18.63
N ALA A 105 -10.12 15.49 -19.81
CA ALA A 105 -9.13 15.68 -20.88
C ALA A 105 -7.97 16.57 -20.44
N LYS A 106 -8.26 17.63 -19.69
CA LYS A 106 -7.22 18.50 -19.10
C LYS A 106 -6.36 17.72 -18.10
N MET A 107 -6.98 17.00 -17.16
CA MET A 107 -6.27 16.18 -16.18
C MET A 107 -5.39 15.12 -16.84
N LEU A 108 -5.87 14.47 -17.91
CA LEU A 108 -5.09 13.49 -18.67
C LEU A 108 -3.92 14.14 -19.42
N SER A 109 -4.12 15.30 -20.04
CA SER A 109 -3.04 16.07 -20.68
C SER A 109 -1.99 16.48 -19.66
N ASP A 110 -2.42 16.96 -18.49
CA ASP A 110 -1.51 17.38 -17.42
C ASP A 110 -0.75 16.17 -16.86
N PHE A 111 -1.42 15.04 -16.64
CA PHE A 111 -0.79 13.78 -16.26
C PHE A 111 0.27 13.32 -17.28
N GLU A 112 -0.08 13.36 -18.58
CA GLU A 112 0.83 12.94 -19.65
C GLU A 112 2.08 13.83 -19.75
N LYS A 113 1.89 15.14 -19.61
CA LYS A 113 2.99 16.12 -19.71
C LYS A 113 3.90 16.11 -18.49
N TYR A 114 3.32 15.99 -17.30
CA TYR A 114 4.03 16.32 -16.06
C TYR A 114 4.31 15.07 -15.21
N GLU A 115 3.33 14.21 -14.99
CA GLU A 115 3.46 13.09 -14.05
C GLU A 115 4.13 11.86 -14.69
N LEU A 116 3.82 11.54 -15.94
CA LEU A 116 4.37 10.37 -16.63
C LEU A 116 5.90 10.38 -16.69
N LYS A 117 6.51 11.55 -16.90
CA LYS A 117 7.96 11.67 -16.99
C LYS A 117 8.63 11.34 -15.65
N VAL A 118 8.09 11.88 -14.56
CA VAL A 118 8.58 11.62 -13.19
C VAL A 118 8.43 10.14 -12.81
N ILE A 119 7.29 9.52 -13.16
CA ILE A 119 7.05 8.09 -12.92
C ILE A 119 8.06 7.23 -13.69
N ARG A 120 8.34 7.57 -14.96
CA ARG A 120 9.35 6.87 -15.77
C ARG A 120 10.74 7.01 -15.19
N GLU A 121 11.16 8.24 -14.87
CA GLU A 121 12.47 8.52 -14.28
C GLU A 121 12.68 7.74 -12.97
N GLY A 122 11.68 7.74 -12.07
CA GLY A 122 11.77 6.96 -10.82
C GLY A 122 11.82 5.44 -11.05
N SER A 123 11.10 4.94 -12.05
CA SER A 123 11.18 3.52 -12.45
C SER A 123 12.58 3.16 -12.95
N ASP A 124 13.22 4.05 -13.72
CA ASP A 124 14.58 3.87 -14.22
C ASP A 124 15.61 3.85 -13.07
N LEU A 125 15.43 4.68 -12.03
CA LEU A 125 16.28 4.66 -10.84
C LEU A 125 16.19 3.33 -10.07
N VAL A 126 14.96 2.83 -9.85
CA VAL A 126 14.76 1.51 -9.22
C VAL A 126 15.44 0.42 -10.04
N LEU A 127 15.34 0.49 -11.37
CA LEU A 127 16.00 -0.46 -12.26
C LEU A 127 17.54 -0.33 -12.25
N GLU A 128 18.07 0.89 -12.21
CA GLU A 128 19.51 1.17 -12.11
C GLU A 128 20.07 0.57 -10.82
N ILE A 129 19.42 0.83 -9.69
CA ILE A 129 19.86 0.28 -8.41
C ILE A 129 19.72 -1.23 -8.42
N LYS A 130 18.60 -1.79 -8.90
CA LYS A 130 18.43 -3.25 -9.06
C LYS A 130 19.59 -3.87 -9.85
N ASN A 131 20.07 -3.20 -10.90
CA ASN A 131 21.22 -3.65 -11.68
C ASN A 131 22.56 -3.48 -10.95
N LYS A 132 22.74 -2.45 -10.11
CA LYS A 132 23.92 -2.28 -9.25
C LYS A 132 23.98 -3.31 -8.13
N VAL A 133 22.85 -3.60 -7.49
CA VAL A 133 22.76 -4.66 -6.46
C VAL A 133 23.02 -6.02 -7.12
N LYS A 134 22.64 -6.22 -8.40
CA LYS A 134 22.91 -7.43 -9.19
C LYS A 134 24.37 -7.83 -9.36
N ASN A 135 25.37 -6.97 -9.10
CA ASN A 135 26.76 -7.42 -9.05
C ASN A 135 27.06 -8.35 -7.85
N VAL A 136 26.08 -8.58 -6.96
CA VAL A 136 26.11 -9.58 -5.87
C VAL A 136 25.23 -10.82 -6.20
N PHE A 137 24.41 -10.76 -7.26
CA PHE A 137 23.45 -11.80 -7.63
C PHE A 137 24.07 -12.86 -8.55
N THR A 138 24.76 -13.83 -7.96
CA THR A 138 25.17 -15.06 -8.66
C THR A 138 24.06 -16.11 -8.77
N ASN A 139 22.92 -15.92 -8.09
CA ASN A 139 21.82 -16.89 -8.01
C ASN A 139 20.50 -16.38 -8.60
N VAL A 140 19.68 -17.31 -9.08
CA VAL A 140 18.39 -17.12 -9.79
C VAL A 140 17.34 -16.35 -8.97
N THR A 141 17.55 -16.16 -7.67
CA THR A 141 16.62 -15.49 -6.74
C THR A 141 17.33 -14.45 -5.85
N PRO A 142 16.74 -13.26 -5.62
CA PRO A 142 17.27 -12.28 -4.66
C PRO A 142 17.38 -12.86 -3.26
N SER A 143 18.44 -12.46 -2.54
CA SER A 143 18.53 -12.68 -1.09
C SER A 143 17.55 -11.77 -0.34
N VAL A 144 17.19 -12.17 0.89
CA VAL A 144 16.32 -11.35 1.75
C VAL A 144 16.93 -9.97 1.99
N TYR A 145 18.26 -9.87 2.12
CA TYR A 145 18.95 -8.60 2.23
C TYR A 145 18.69 -7.69 1.01
N GLU A 146 18.92 -8.20 -0.20
CA GLU A 146 18.75 -7.44 -1.44
C GLU A 146 17.29 -7.02 -1.64
N SER A 147 16.34 -7.91 -1.37
CA SER A 147 14.90 -7.59 -1.43
C SER A 147 14.53 -6.46 -0.47
N ASN A 148 15.00 -6.49 0.78
CA ASN A 148 14.68 -5.47 1.77
C ASN A 148 15.35 -4.12 1.47
N VAL A 149 16.55 -4.13 0.88
CA VAL A 149 17.18 -2.89 0.38
C VAL A 149 16.34 -2.26 -0.74
N LEU A 150 15.86 -3.06 -1.69
CA LEU A 150 14.99 -2.57 -2.77
C LEU A 150 13.67 -2.04 -2.23
N LEU A 151 13.00 -2.78 -1.33
CA LEU A 151 11.75 -2.34 -0.68
C LEU A 151 11.95 -1.02 0.08
N SER A 152 13.08 -0.84 0.75
CA SER A 152 13.37 0.43 1.44
C SER A 152 13.56 1.61 0.50
N ILE A 153 14.00 1.38 -0.74
CA ILE A 153 14.10 2.43 -1.77
C ILE A 153 12.72 2.70 -2.35
N GLU A 154 11.94 1.65 -2.64
CA GLU A 154 10.55 1.78 -3.10
C GLU A 154 9.69 2.56 -2.10
N GLU A 155 9.88 2.35 -0.80
CA GLU A 155 9.20 3.11 0.25
C GLU A 155 9.58 4.60 0.21
N GLN A 156 10.88 4.91 0.07
CA GLN A 156 11.34 6.30 -0.04
C GLN A 156 10.83 6.98 -1.30
N TRP A 157 10.76 6.24 -2.42
CA TRP A 157 10.15 6.70 -3.65
C TRP A 157 8.66 6.99 -3.49
N ALA A 158 7.91 6.10 -2.85
CA ALA A 158 6.50 6.29 -2.56
C ALA A 158 6.26 7.54 -1.69
N MET A 159 7.12 7.77 -0.69
CA MET A 159 7.06 8.98 0.15
C MET A 159 7.37 10.26 -0.64
N PHE A 160 8.33 10.20 -1.57
CA PHE A 160 8.62 11.31 -2.48
C PHE A 160 7.43 11.64 -3.38
N LEU A 161 6.82 10.63 -4.00
CA LEU A 161 5.61 10.82 -4.82
C LEU A 161 4.45 11.41 -4.02
N ARG A 162 4.23 10.93 -2.78
CA ARG A 162 3.18 11.47 -1.92
C ARG A 162 3.43 12.94 -1.56
N LYS A 163 4.69 13.32 -1.31
CA LYS A 163 5.07 14.72 -1.08
C LYS A 163 4.73 15.62 -2.27
N ILE A 164 4.87 15.11 -3.50
CA ILE A 164 4.48 15.85 -4.71
C ILE A 164 2.96 15.96 -4.80
N ASP A 165 2.24 14.87 -4.56
CA ASP A 165 0.77 14.85 -4.62
C ASP A 165 0.11 15.78 -3.58
N ASP A 166 0.71 15.93 -2.40
CA ASP A 166 0.24 16.84 -1.36
C ASP A 166 0.45 18.34 -1.72
N GLN A 167 1.33 18.67 -2.68
CA GLN A 167 1.63 20.06 -3.10
C GLN A 167 0.69 20.59 -4.21
N LYS A 168 -0.48 19.94 -4.38
CA LYS A 168 -1.49 20.02 -5.46
C LYS A 168 -1.98 21.36 -6.00
N SER A 169 -1.48 22.52 -5.55
CA SER A 169 -1.92 23.82 -6.05
C SER A 169 -1.32 24.17 -7.42
N CYS A 170 -0.11 23.66 -7.74
CA CYS A 170 0.48 23.65 -9.08
C CYS A 170 1.76 22.80 -9.06
N ILE A 171 1.83 21.76 -9.90
CA ILE A 171 3.05 20.96 -10.03
C ILE A 171 4.00 21.73 -10.95
N ASP A 172 4.94 22.47 -10.36
CA ASP A 172 6.07 23.04 -11.09
C ASP A 172 6.99 21.89 -11.53
N THR A 173 6.96 21.56 -12.82
CA THR A 173 7.69 20.45 -13.40
C THR A 173 9.21 20.61 -13.25
N GLU A 174 9.71 21.84 -13.38
CA GLU A 174 11.13 22.12 -13.27
C GLU A 174 11.60 21.91 -11.83
N LYS A 175 10.79 22.37 -10.87
CA LYS A 175 11.03 22.11 -9.46
C LYS A 175 10.98 20.62 -9.12
N VAL A 176 10.02 19.86 -9.64
CA VAL A 176 9.92 18.41 -9.40
C VAL A 176 11.14 17.67 -9.97
N HIS A 177 11.63 18.06 -11.15
CA HIS A 177 12.85 17.46 -11.70
C HIS A 177 14.10 17.77 -10.86
N ILE A 178 14.21 18.98 -10.31
CA ILE A 178 15.29 19.34 -9.38
C ILE A 178 15.19 18.50 -8.10
N GLU A 179 13.99 18.46 -7.48
CA GLU A 179 13.76 17.65 -6.28
C GLU A 179 14.02 16.16 -6.53
N TYR A 180 13.70 15.65 -7.73
CA TYR A 180 14.01 14.29 -8.13
C TYR A 180 15.51 14.05 -8.28
N ALA A 181 16.25 14.97 -8.92
CA ALA A 181 17.70 14.86 -9.06
C ALA A 181 18.40 14.83 -7.68
N GLU A 182 17.97 15.70 -6.76
CA GLU A 182 18.44 15.71 -5.37
C GLU A 182 18.10 14.39 -4.64
N PHE A 183 16.87 13.90 -4.81
CA PHE A 183 16.44 12.61 -4.26
C PHE A 183 17.32 11.47 -4.77
N ARG A 184 17.56 11.42 -6.08
CA ARG A 184 18.39 10.40 -6.73
C ARG A 184 19.83 10.41 -6.19
N GLU A 185 20.47 11.57 -6.15
CA GLU A 185 21.83 11.71 -5.61
C GLU A 185 21.90 11.28 -4.15
N LYS A 186 20.89 11.64 -3.35
CA LYS A 186 20.77 11.21 -1.96
C LYS A 186 20.66 9.69 -1.83
N ILE A 187 19.81 9.03 -2.62
CA ILE A 187 19.65 7.57 -2.56
C ILE A 187 20.95 6.86 -2.96
N ILE A 188 21.64 7.33 -4.01
CA ILE A 188 22.91 6.75 -4.46
C ILE A 188 23.99 6.91 -3.37
N LYS A 189 24.07 8.10 -2.75
CA LYS A 189 24.98 8.35 -1.62
C LYS A 189 24.66 7.43 -0.43
N ASP A 190 23.40 7.38 -0.02
CA ASP A 190 22.97 6.57 1.12
C ASP A 190 23.18 5.06 0.87
N TYR A 191 23.06 4.61 -0.39
CA TYR A 191 23.39 3.25 -0.79
C TYR A 191 24.89 2.94 -0.64
N ASN A 192 25.75 3.82 -1.15
CA ASN A 192 27.21 3.66 -1.04
C ASN A 192 27.69 3.69 0.42
N ASP A 193 27.03 4.50 1.26
CA ASP A 193 27.31 4.61 2.70
C ASP A 193 26.67 3.48 3.54
N ASN A 194 26.01 2.49 2.92
CA ASN A 194 25.27 1.40 3.58
C ASN A 194 24.20 1.88 4.58
N CYS A 195 23.61 3.06 4.34
CA CYS A 195 22.60 3.68 5.21
C CYS A 195 21.26 3.96 4.50
N VAL A 196 21.03 3.31 3.36
CA VAL A 196 19.81 3.46 2.55
C VAL A 196 18.54 3.00 3.25
N ILE A 197 18.65 2.04 4.18
CA ILE A 197 17.52 1.55 4.96
C ILE A 197 17.13 2.59 6.02
N LYS A 198 15.94 3.20 5.87
CA LYS A 198 15.43 4.21 6.81
C LYS A 198 14.33 3.68 7.73
N ASN A 199 13.63 2.63 7.31
CA ASN A 199 12.60 2.00 8.13
C ASN A 199 13.23 0.86 8.97
N PRO A 200 13.15 0.92 10.32
CA PRO A 200 13.67 -0.12 11.21
C PRO A 200 13.18 -1.53 10.88
N TYR A 201 11.96 -1.65 10.33
CA TYR A 201 11.34 -2.93 9.98
C TYR A 201 12.24 -3.79 9.08
N TYR A 202 12.81 -3.21 8.02
CA TYR A 202 13.65 -3.94 7.08
C TYR A 202 14.91 -4.50 7.72
N HIS A 203 15.50 -3.77 8.67
CA HIS A 203 16.63 -4.29 9.45
C HIS A 203 16.22 -5.51 10.30
N ILE A 204 15.03 -5.49 10.90
CA ILE A 204 14.53 -6.63 11.70
C ILE A 204 14.31 -7.86 10.79
N VAL A 205 13.72 -7.68 9.61
CA VAL A 205 13.48 -8.77 8.65
C VAL A 205 14.81 -9.39 8.19
N ILE A 206 15.80 -8.57 7.85
CA ILE A 206 17.14 -9.03 7.47
C ILE A 206 17.77 -9.86 8.59
N VAL A 207 17.66 -9.40 9.84
CA VAL A 207 18.21 -10.14 10.98
C VAL A 207 17.47 -11.45 11.21
N ASN A 208 16.15 -11.48 11.07
CA ASN A 208 15.37 -12.70 11.22
C ASN A 208 15.75 -13.75 10.16
N ASP A 209 16.04 -13.34 8.93
CA ASP A 209 16.60 -14.23 7.90
C ASP A 209 17.95 -14.82 8.33
N PHE A 210 18.85 -13.99 8.85
CA PHE A 210 20.15 -14.46 9.36
C PHE A 210 20.00 -15.46 10.50
N ILE A 211 18.96 -15.29 11.34
CA ILE A 211 18.70 -16.18 12.47
C ILE A 211 18.10 -17.52 12.01
N ILE A 212 17.14 -17.50 11.09
CA ILE A 212 16.38 -18.68 10.68
C ILE A 212 17.20 -19.55 9.71
N ASN A 213 17.87 -18.92 8.74
CA ASN A 213 18.50 -19.63 7.63
C ASN A 213 19.99 -19.92 7.85
N ASP A 214 20.65 -19.31 8.84
CA ASP A 214 22.06 -19.59 9.12
C ASP A 214 22.21 -20.66 10.21
N SER A 215 22.43 -21.90 9.78
CA SER A 215 22.80 -23.00 10.66
C SER A 215 24.10 -22.73 11.45
N ASN A 216 24.92 -21.78 11.03
CA ASN A 216 26.16 -21.39 11.70
C ASN A 216 26.23 -19.86 11.93
N LEU A 217 25.30 -19.38 12.76
CA LEU A 217 25.13 -17.98 13.23
C LEU A 217 26.43 -17.23 13.59
N ASN A 218 27.54 -17.93 13.82
CA ASN A 218 28.86 -17.38 14.11
C ASN A 218 29.37 -16.39 13.05
N SER A 219 29.09 -16.62 11.76
CA SER A 219 29.58 -15.74 10.68
C SER A 219 28.78 -14.44 10.58
N LYS A 220 27.45 -14.51 10.76
CA LYS A 220 26.52 -13.37 10.62
C LYS A 220 26.16 -12.67 11.92
N TYR A 221 26.55 -13.19 13.09
CA TYR A 221 26.25 -12.60 14.40
C TYR A 221 26.60 -11.11 14.49
N LYS A 222 27.80 -10.73 14.02
CA LYS A 222 28.26 -9.33 14.05
C LYS A 222 27.40 -8.43 13.15
N GLN A 223 27.02 -8.93 11.97
CA GLN A 223 26.16 -8.21 11.03
C GLN A 223 24.75 -8.04 11.58
N ALA A 224 24.19 -9.11 12.17
CA ALA A 224 22.88 -9.08 12.83
C ALA A 224 22.85 -8.05 13.98
N MET A 225 23.90 -8.01 14.79
CA MET A 225 24.04 -7.07 15.88
C MET A 225 24.10 -5.61 15.39
N GLU A 226 24.73 -5.37 14.24
CA GLU A 226 24.82 -4.04 13.64
C GLU A 226 23.47 -3.58 13.08
N HIS A 227 22.74 -4.45 12.38
CA HIS A 227 21.39 -4.14 11.92
C HIS A 227 20.42 -3.81 13.06
N PHE A 228 20.50 -4.53 14.19
CA PHE A 228 19.72 -4.16 15.37
C PHE A 228 20.14 -2.81 15.98
N LYS A 229 21.43 -2.43 15.93
CA LYS A 229 21.84 -1.08 16.35
C LYS A 229 21.29 -0.01 15.41
N CYS A 230 21.34 -0.23 14.10
CA CYS A 230 20.77 0.69 13.11
C CYS A 230 19.27 0.86 13.33
N ALA A 231 18.53 -0.23 13.53
CA ALA A 231 17.10 -0.18 13.82
C ALA A 231 16.77 0.63 15.10
N ILE A 232 17.52 0.44 16.20
CA ILE A 232 17.34 1.24 17.42
C ILE A 232 17.68 2.72 17.19
N LYS A 233 18.70 3.01 16.38
CA LYS A 233 19.09 4.40 16.07
C LYS A 233 18.00 5.12 15.26
N LEU A 234 17.35 4.40 14.36
CA LEU A 234 16.29 4.93 13.50
C LEU A 234 15.00 5.20 14.27
N ASP A 235 14.57 4.29 15.14
CA ASP A 235 13.42 4.51 16.02
C ASP A 235 13.66 3.98 17.44
N PRO A 236 14.20 4.81 18.35
CA PRO A 236 14.43 4.41 19.73
C PRO A 236 13.13 4.14 20.52
N LYS A 237 11.99 4.68 20.07
CA LYS A 237 10.71 4.64 20.79
C LYS A 237 9.79 3.51 20.32
N HIS A 238 9.95 3.03 19.09
CA HIS A 238 9.21 1.87 18.56
C HIS A 238 10.16 0.74 18.16
N SER A 239 11.01 0.32 19.09
CA SER A 239 12.04 -0.72 18.85
C SER A 239 11.99 -1.87 19.86
N ALA A 240 10.82 -2.13 20.49
CA ALA A 240 10.66 -3.24 21.42
C ALA A 240 11.11 -4.58 20.80
N ALA A 241 10.67 -4.88 19.57
CA ALA A 241 11.06 -6.07 18.83
C ALA A 241 12.58 -6.17 18.62
N THR A 242 13.24 -5.04 18.36
CA THR A 242 14.69 -4.96 18.18
C THR A 242 15.44 -5.22 19.49
N PHE A 243 14.98 -4.67 20.61
CA PHE A 243 15.57 -4.92 21.92
C PHE A 243 15.40 -6.39 22.33
N ALA A 244 14.23 -6.98 22.10
CA ALA A 244 13.96 -8.40 22.36
C ALA A 244 14.82 -9.30 21.47
N GLY A 245 14.89 -9.03 20.17
CA GLY A 245 15.73 -9.77 19.22
C GLY A 245 17.22 -9.70 19.58
N LYS A 246 17.70 -8.54 20.04
CA LYS A 246 19.08 -8.38 20.54
C LYS A 246 19.34 -9.17 21.82
N GLY A 247 18.37 -9.22 22.75
CA GLY A 247 18.44 -10.07 23.94
C GLY A 247 18.53 -11.55 23.60
N TRP A 248 17.69 -12.00 22.65
CA TRP A 248 17.71 -13.38 22.15
C TRP A 248 19.03 -13.73 21.47
N LEU A 249 19.55 -12.83 20.63
CA LEU A 249 20.81 -13.03 19.92
C LEU A 249 21.99 -13.20 20.90
N LEU A 250 22.02 -12.42 21.99
CA LEU A 250 23.03 -12.55 23.06
C LEU A 250 23.01 -13.92 23.74
N LEU A 251 21.83 -14.53 23.92
CA LEU A 251 21.68 -15.87 24.50
C LEU A 251 22.15 -16.95 23.51
N GLN A 252 21.66 -16.89 22.27
CA GLN A 252 21.91 -17.91 21.25
C GLN A 252 23.33 -17.91 20.70
N GLY A 253 23.94 -16.72 20.56
CA GLY A 253 25.33 -16.62 20.16
C GLY A 253 26.22 -17.47 21.07
N LYS A 254 26.10 -17.30 22.40
CA LYS A 254 27.02 -17.89 23.38
C LYS A 254 26.72 -19.35 23.75
N GLU A 255 25.49 -19.86 23.60
CA GLU A 255 25.20 -21.30 23.75
C GLU A 255 25.97 -22.15 22.72
N ARG A 256 26.20 -21.62 21.50
CA ARG A 256 26.99 -22.32 20.46
C ARG A 256 28.49 -22.04 20.52
N PHE A 257 28.94 -20.92 21.11
CA PHE A 257 30.37 -20.62 21.35
C PHE A 257 30.99 -21.39 22.53
N ALA A 258 30.19 -22.04 23.38
CA ALA A 258 30.63 -22.71 24.60
C ALA A 258 31.55 -23.94 24.39
N ARG A 259 31.78 -24.39 23.14
CA ARG A 259 32.76 -25.46 22.85
C ARG A 259 34.21 -24.98 22.75
N GLY A 260 34.48 -23.66 22.76
CA GLY A 260 35.79 -23.12 22.41
C GLY A 260 36.53 -22.38 23.51
N GLN A 261 36.00 -21.27 24.07
CA GLN A 261 36.79 -20.39 24.92
C GLN A 261 35.94 -19.61 25.95
N LYS A 262 36.59 -19.30 27.08
CA LYS A 262 36.17 -18.60 28.30
C LYS A 262 34.82 -17.85 28.25
N GLN A 263 33.97 -18.21 29.22
CA GLN A 263 32.73 -17.52 29.57
C GLN A 263 32.96 -16.01 29.74
N ASP A 264 32.32 -15.17 28.91
CA ASP A 264 31.95 -13.83 29.37
C ASP A 264 30.83 -14.04 30.38
N LEU A 265 31.08 -13.90 31.68
CA LEU A 265 30.08 -14.20 32.70
C LEU A 265 28.83 -13.29 32.68
N GLY A 266 28.83 -12.19 31.91
CA GLY A 266 27.77 -11.17 31.91
C GLY A 266 26.74 -11.21 30.77
N TYR A 267 26.77 -12.18 29.83
CA TYR A 267 25.85 -12.13 28.68
C TYR A 267 24.38 -12.35 29.06
N LYS A 268 24.11 -13.19 30.08
CA LYS A 268 22.75 -13.43 30.59
C LYS A 268 22.18 -12.16 31.19
N GLU A 269 22.96 -11.46 32.01
CA GLU A 269 22.59 -10.16 32.59
C GLU A 269 22.36 -9.10 31.50
N ALA A 270 23.23 -9.06 30.49
CA ALA A 270 23.07 -8.16 29.35
C ALA A 270 21.78 -8.46 28.57
N ALA A 271 21.45 -9.74 28.34
CA ALA A 271 20.22 -10.15 27.67
C ALA A 271 18.98 -9.77 28.50
N ILE A 272 19.00 -10.04 29.80
CA ILE A 272 17.96 -9.65 30.75
C ILE A 272 17.73 -8.14 30.69
N LYS A 273 18.78 -7.33 30.69
CA LYS A 273 18.68 -5.87 30.56
C LYS A 273 18.02 -5.45 29.24
N LYS A 274 18.27 -6.18 28.14
CA LYS A 274 17.61 -5.90 26.86
C LYS A 274 16.14 -6.29 26.86
N PHE A 275 15.76 -7.40 27.48
CA PHE A 275 14.35 -7.78 27.61
C PHE A 275 13.57 -6.82 28.51
N HIS A 276 14.15 -6.37 29.62
CA HIS A 276 13.52 -5.34 30.45
C HIS A 276 13.28 -4.06 29.66
N ARG A 277 14.30 -3.60 28.90
CA ARG A 277 14.13 -2.42 28.04
C ARG A 277 13.09 -2.65 26.94
N ALA A 278 13.00 -3.85 26.37
CA ALA A 278 11.97 -4.18 25.40
C ALA A 278 10.57 -4.09 25.99
N LEU A 279 10.37 -4.57 27.23
CA LEU A 279 9.08 -4.48 27.94
C LEU A 279 8.69 -3.04 28.25
N GLU A 280 9.63 -2.20 28.69
CA GLU A 280 9.40 -0.77 28.91
C GLU A 280 8.93 -0.10 27.61
N VAL A 281 9.68 -0.28 26.53
CA VAL A 281 9.35 0.33 25.23
C VAL A 281 8.03 -0.21 24.70
N LEU A 282 7.75 -1.51 24.82
CA LEU A 282 6.48 -2.10 24.40
C LEU A 282 5.29 -1.50 25.17
N SER A 283 5.47 -1.23 26.46
CA SER A 283 4.42 -0.59 27.27
C SER A 283 4.11 0.83 26.78
N GLU A 284 5.14 1.59 26.36
CA GLU A 284 4.98 2.91 25.76
C GLU A 284 4.31 2.81 24.38
N GLU A 285 4.75 1.87 23.52
CA GLU A 285 4.17 1.60 22.20
C GLU A 285 2.67 1.26 22.28
N MET A 286 2.27 0.48 23.28
CA MET A 286 0.87 0.05 23.47
C MET A 286 -0.01 1.12 24.14
N ALA A 287 0.58 2.08 24.85
CA ALA A 287 -0.17 3.15 25.51
C ALA A 287 -0.85 4.07 24.49
N ALA A 288 -0.16 4.43 23.39
CA ALA A 288 -0.69 5.37 22.41
C ALA A 288 -1.94 4.86 21.66
N PRO A 289 -1.98 3.63 21.11
CA PRO A 289 -3.19 3.05 20.52
C PRO A 289 -4.35 2.97 21.51
N THR A 290 -4.06 2.58 22.76
CA THR A 290 -5.06 2.46 23.82
C THR A 290 -5.70 3.80 24.16
N ILE A 291 -4.89 4.87 24.26
CA ILE A 291 -5.39 6.24 24.46
C ILE A 291 -6.24 6.67 23.25
N MET A 292 -5.77 6.41 22.03
CA MET A 292 -6.48 6.78 20.81
C MET A 292 -7.84 6.09 20.71
N GLN A 293 -7.90 4.80 21.02
CA GLN A 293 -9.13 4.01 21.06
C GLN A 293 -10.09 4.55 22.14
N THR A 294 -9.57 4.91 23.31
CA THR A 294 -10.37 5.50 24.40
C THR A 294 -10.95 6.86 23.99
N LEU A 295 -10.16 7.72 23.34
CA LEU A 295 -10.63 9.02 22.83
C LEU A 295 -11.70 8.85 21.73
N LEU A 296 -11.54 7.85 20.86
CA LEU A 296 -12.53 7.53 19.83
C LEU A 296 -13.85 7.03 20.45
N GLN A 297 -13.79 6.19 21.48
CA GLN A 297 -14.96 5.75 22.22
C GLN A 297 -15.68 6.93 22.90
N LEU A 298 -14.94 7.77 23.64
CA LEU A 298 -15.51 8.95 24.27
C LEU A 298 -16.18 9.88 23.24
N ARG A 299 -15.54 10.12 22.09
CA ARG A 299 -16.16 10.93 21.02
C ARG A 299 -17.47 10.33 20.50
N TYR A 300 -17.55 9.01 20.41
CA TYR A 300 -18.78 8.32 19.99
C TYR A 300 -19.88 8.48 21.04
N ASP A 301 -19.54 8.35 22.33
CA ASP A 301 -20.49 8.45 23.44
C ASP A 301 -21.03 9.87 23.64
N TYR A 302 -20.29 10.91 23.26
CA TYR A 302 -20.75 12.32 23.29
C TYR A 302 -21.44 12.78 22.00
N SER A 303 -21.60 11.92 20.99
CA SER A 303 -22.26 12.23 19.71
C SER A 303 -23.66 11.59 19.57
N ILE A 304 -24.22 11.07 20.66
CA ILE A 304 -25.59 10.52 20.79
C ILE A 304 -26.37 11.45 21.73
#